data_AF-T1ASI9-F1
#
_entry.id   AF-T1ASI9-F1
#
_cell.length_a   1.000
_cell.length_b   1.000
_cell.length_c   1.000
_cell.angle_alpha   90.00
_cell.angle_beta   90.00
_cell.angle_gamma   90.00
#
_symmetry.space_group_name_H-M   'P 1'
#
loop_
_entity.id
_entity.type
_entity.pdbx_description
1 polymer ?
#
loop_
_entity_poly.entity_id
_entity_poly.type
_entity_poly.pdbx_seq_one_letter_code
_entity_poly.pdbx_strand_id
1 'polypeptide(L)'
;QWMSLEEYDSFPAELTVRETKVGKKVLVTSFLNPREVCKREVGALFVQRWNVELDLRNVKDTLGMAMLSCKTPEMCAKELWVYVLAYNLIRLLMAQAAVQANVLPRQLSFKHTVQVWLAWSHKQFLSDAAEDLRALFRLIAYVRVGRRPGRIEPRAVKQRPKPFPRLQTTRRRARRNIRLYGHPQKLVA
;
A
#
# COMPACT_ATOMS: atom_id res chain seq x y z
N GLN A 1 23.36 0.70 -14.55
CA GLN A 1 24.10 1.62 -13.66
C GLN A 1 23.06 2.52 -12.99
N TRP A 2 23.10 2.68 -11.67
CA TRP A 2 22.03 3.33 -10.90
C TRP A 2 22.17 4.87 -10.85
N MET A 3 23.40 5.38 -10.95
CA MET A 3 23.74 6.81 -10.98
C MET A 3 25.14 6.97 -11.59
N SER A 4 25.39 8.07 -12.31
CA SER A 4 26.74 8.38 -12.83
C SER A 4 27.62 9.01 -11.75
N LEU A 5 28.95 8.97 -11.94
CA LEU A 5 29.90 9.64 -11.04
C LEU A 5 29.68 11.16 -11.04
N GLU A 6 29.48 11.76 -12.21
CA GLU A 6 29.20 13.19 -12.36
C GLU A 6 27.93 13.60 -11.61
N GLU A 7 26.88 12.78 -11.68
CA GLU A 7 25.63 13.02 -10.96
C GLU A 7 25.82 12.89 -9.44
N TYR A 8 26.62 11.93 -8.98
CA TYR A 8 26.96 11.80 -7.56
C TYR A 8 27.75 13.02 -7.04
N ASP A 9 28.75 13.47 -7.80
CA ASP A 9 29.59 14.60 -7.43
C ASP A 9 28.84 15.94 -7.46
N SER A 10 27.69 16.00 -8.15
CA SER A 10 26.82 17.18 -8.18
C SER A 10 26.02 17.41 -6.88
N PHE A 11 25.91 16.40 -6.01
CA PHE A 11 25.17 16.54 -4.75
C PHE A 11 25.98 17.32 -3.70
N PRO A 12 25.30 18.15 -2.88
CA PRO A 12 25.96 18.91 -1.84
C PRO A 12 26.57 17.98 -0.78
N ALA A 13 27.75 18.33 -0.27
CA ALA A 13 28.45 17.60 0.78
C ALA A 13 27.67 17.56 2.12
N GLU A 14 26.77 18.53 2.32
CA GLU A 14 25.93 18.63 3.52
C GLU A 14 24.45 18.75 3.13
N LEU A 15 23.58 18.11 3.91
CA LEU A 15 22.13 18.17 3.76
C LEU A 15 21.50 18.73 5.03
N THR A 16 20.95 19.94 4.96
CA THR A 16 20.17 20.50 6.06
C THR A 16 18.84 19.76 6.18
N VAL A 17 18.53 19.30 7.39
CA VAL A 17 17.28 18.62 7.70
C VAL A 17 16.64 19.23 8.94
N ARG A 18 15.32 19.14 9.02
CA ARG A 18 14.53 19.56 10.17
C ARG A 18 14.11 18.35 11.00
N GLU A 19 14.35 18.42 12.30
CA GLU A 19 13.84 17.48 13.27
C GLU A 19 12.50 17.96 13.86
N THR A 20 11.53 17.05 13.99
CA THR A 20 10.26 17.34 14.67
C THR A 20 9.71 16.14 15.44
N LYS A 21 9.26 16.38 16.68
CA LYS A 21 8.64 15.35 17.51
C LYS A 21 7.13 15.27 17.26
N VAL A 22 6.68 14.12 16.74
CA VAL A 22 5.27 13.80 16.48
C VAL A 22 4.85 12.62 17.37
N GLY A 23 4.06 12.91 18.41
CA GLY A 23 3.65 11.91 19.39
C GLY A 23 4.85 11.30 20.12
N LYS A 24 5.02 9.97 20.01
CA LYS A 24 6.15 9.24 20.62
C LYS A 24 7.36 9.08 19.67
N LYS A 25 7.35 9.71 18.50
CA LYS A 25 8.40 9.56 17.48
C LYS A 25 9.06 10.90 17.17
N VAL A 26 10.36 10.84 16.90
CA VAL A 26 11.13 11.91 16.27
C VAL A 26 11.17 11.64 14.77
N LEU A 27 10.79 12.63 13.97
CA LEU A 27 10.81 12.56 12.51
C LEU A 27 11.81 13.57 11.98
N VAL A 28 12.59 13.16 10.98
CA VAL A 28 13.54 14.02 10.27
C VAL A 28 13.02 14.22 8.85
N THR A 29 13.02 15.46 8.37
CA THR A 29 12.45 15.83 7.07
C THR A 29 13.25 16.93 6.39
N SER A 30 13.22 16.96 5.06
CA SER A 30 13.74 18.06 4.24
C SER A 30 12.82 19.29 4.20
N PHE A 31 11.61 19.22 4.77
CA PHE A 31 10.73 20.39 4.91
C PHE A 31 11.27 21.35 5.98
N LEU A 32 12.11 22.29 5.56
CA LEU A 32 12.82 23.21 6.47
C LEU A 32 11.89 24.20 7.17
N ASN A 33 10.89 24.75 6.48
CA ASN A 33 10.04 25.81 7.01
C ASN A 33 8.83 25.27 7.81
N PRO A 34 8.74 25.53 9.14
CA PRO A 34 7.59 25.13 9.96
C PRO A 34 6.27 25.84 9.64
N ARG A 35 6.33 27.02 9.02
CA ARG A 35 5.15 27.81 8.65
C ARG A 35 4.49 27.27 7.39
N GLU A 36 5.26 26.71 6.47
CA GLU A 36 4.76 26.05 5.26
C GLU A 36 4.25 24.64 5.57
N VAL A 37 5.05 23.85 6.29
CA VAL A 37 4.68 22.47 6.66
C VAL A 37 4.77 22.32 8.18
N CYS A 38 3.61 22.28 8.82
CA CYS A 38 3.54 22.17 10.27
C CYS A 38 3.80 20.73 10.73
N LYS A 39 4.15 20.57 12.01
CA LYS A 39 4.43 19.24 12.61
C LYS A 39 3.28 18.23 12.44
N ARG A 40 2.03 18.70 12.39
CA ARG A 40 0.84 17.86 12.21
C ARG A 40 0.79 17.26 10.81
N GLU A 41 1.16 18.03 9.79
CA GLU A 41 1.18 17.61 8.40
C GLU A 41 2.31 16.60 8.15
N VAL A 42 3.51 16.86 8.69
CA VAL A 42 4.62 15.88 8.66
C VAL A 42 4.17 14.57 9.30
N GLY A 43 3.48 14.64 10.45
CA GLY A 43 2.91 13.47 11.11
C GLY A 43 1.88 12.73 10.27
N ALA A 44 0.97 13.46 9.62
CA ALA A 44 -0.05 12.90 8.74
C ALA A 44 0.57 12.20 7.52
N LEU A 45 1.58 12.83 6.89
CA LEU A 45 2.32 12.25 5.77
C LEU A 45 3.09 10.99 6.19
N PHE A 46 3.73 11.00 7.35
CA PHE A 46 4.45 9.83 7.86
C PHE A 46 3.55 8.60 8.05
N VAL A 47 2.30 8.80 8.47
CA VAL A 47 1.32 7.70 8.57
C VAL A 47 1.00 7.10 7.20
N GLN A 48 1.00 7.90 6.14
CA GLN A 48 0.76 7.42 4.78
C GLN A 48 1.85 6.48 4.26
N ARG A 49 3.03 6.41 4.90
CA ARG A 49 4.06 5.41 4.61
C ARG A 49 3.48 3.99 4.64
N TRP A 50 2.50 3.72 5.50
CA TRP A 50 1.85 2.40 5.59
C TRP A 50 1.16 1.96 4.29
N ASN A 51 0.87 2.90 3.38
CA ASN A 51 0.34 2.58 2.06
C ASN A 51 1.23 1.60 1.31
N VAL A 52 2.57 1.70 1.43
CA VAL A 52 3.48 0.76 0.76
C VAL A 52 3.27 -0.68 1.22
N GLU A 53 2.91 -0.89 2.49
CA GLU A 53 2.68 -2.24 3.03
C GLU A 53 1.37 -2.83 2.52
N LEU A 54 0.36 -1.99 2.30
CA LEU A 54 -0.88 -2.39 1.63
C LEU A 54 -0.64 -2.68 0.14
N ASP A 55 0.19 -1.87 -0.50
CA ASP A 55 0.56 -2.00 -1.91
C ASP A 55 1.31 -3.35 -2.12
N LEU A 56 2.31 -3.66 -1.29
CA LEU A 56 3.00 -4.96 -1.28
C LEU A 56 2.07 -6.14 -0.99
N ARG A 57 1.12 -5.97 -0.06
CA ARG A 57 0.11 -7.00 0.22
C ARG A 57 -0.76 -7.26 -1.00
N ASN A 58 -1.18 -6.22 -1.71
CA ASN A 58 -2.01 -6.38 -2.91
C ASN A 58 -1.27 -7.21 -3.96
N VAL A 59 0.02 -6.95 -4.18
CA VAL A 59 0.84 -7.75 -5.12
C VAL A 59 0.97 -9.20 -4.64
N LYS A 60 1.33 -9.43 -3.38
CA LYS A 60 1.57 -10.79 -2.85
C LYS A 60 0.30 -11.62 -2.74
N ASP A 61 -0.73 -11.06 -2.13
CA ASP A 61 -1.93 -11.80 -1.72
C ASP A 61 -3.10 -11.62 -2.69
N THR A 62 -3.32 -10.41 -3.22
CA THR A 62 -4.49 -10.15 -4.08
C THR A 62 -4.25 -10.55 -5.53
N LEU A 63 -3.03 -10.33 -6.05
CA LEU A 63 -2.64 -10.82 -7.37
C LEU A 63 -2.11 -12.26 -7.32
N GLY A 64 -1.75 -12.79 -6.14
CA GLY A 64 -1.33 -14.18 -5.98
C GLY A 64 0.17 -14.44 -6.19
N MET A 65 1.02 -13.40 -6.17
CA MET A 65 2.49 -13.53 -6.35
C MET A 65 3.20 -14.30 -5.22
N ALA A 66 2.52 -14.74 -4.16
CA ALA A 66 3.15 -15.40 -3.02
C ALA A 66 3.96 -16.66 -3.40
N MET A 67 3.59 -17.37 -4.47
CA MET A 67 4.36 -18.48 -5.02
C MET A 67 4.53 -18.30 -6.53
N LEU A 68 5.78 -18.28 -6.96
CA LEU A 68 6.14 -18.23 -8.38
C LEU A 68 6.03 -19.63 -9.00
N SER A 69 5.55 -19.68 -10.24
CA SER A 69 5.36 -20.91 -11.01
C SER A 69 6.61 -21.32 -11.77
N CYS A 70 7.46 -20.36 -12.11
CA CYS A 70 8.70 -20.58 -12.83
C CYS A 70 9.77 -21.25 -11.95
N LYS A 71 10.62 -22.07 -12.58
CA LYS A 71 11.65 -22.88 -11.88
C LYS A 71 13.07 -22.34 -12.03
N THR A 72 13.34 -21.48 -13.00
CA THR A 72 14.68 -20.90 -13.22
C THR A 72 14.72 -19.43 -12.76
N PRO A 73 15.86 -18.94 -12.24
CA PRO A 73 15.98 -17.56 -11.75
C PRO A 73 15.57 -16.51 -12.80
N GLU A 74 15.95 -16.70 -14.05
CA GLU A 74 15.67 -15.78 -15.15
C GLU A 74 14.16 -15.71 -15.45
N MET A 75 13.47 -16.84 -15.40
CA MET A 75 12.02 -16.90 -15.61
C MET A 75 11.25 -16.37 -14.39
N CYS A 76 11.73 -16.64 -13.17
CA CYS A 76 11.19 -16.03 -11.96
C CYS A 76 11.26 -14.49 -12.01
N ALA A 77 12.36 -13.93 -12.51
CA ALA A 77 12.48 -12.48 -12.69
C ALA A 77 11.42 -11.94 -13.67
N LYS A 78 11.18 -12.63 -14.79
CA LYS A 78 10.12 -12.25 -15.74
C LYS A 78 8.73 -12.35 -15.11
N GLU A 79 8.47 -13.42 -14.36
CA GLU A 79 7.20 -13.61 -13.66
C GLU A 79 6.95 -12.47 -12.65
N LEU A 80 7.96 -12.06 -11.88
CA LEU A 80 7.88 -10.88 -11.01
C LEU A 80 7.53 -9.60 -11.77
N TRP A 81 8.14 -9.37 -12.93
CA TRP A 81 7.83 -8.21 -13.77
C TRP A 81 6.39 -8.22 -14.29
N VAL A 82 5.84 -9.39 -14.61
CA VAL A 82 4.43 -9.53 -15.00
C VAL A 82 3.50 -9.12 -13.85
N TYR A 83 3.79 -9.51 -12.61
CA TYR A 83 3.01 -9.08 -11.45
C TYR A 83 3.10 -7.58 -11.19
N VAL A 84 4.28 -6.98 -11.36
CA VAL A 84 4.46 -5.52 -11.25
C VAL A 84 3.67 -4.79 -12.34
N LEU A 85 3.70 -5.31 -13.58
CA LEU A 85 2.92 -4.77 -14.70
C LEU A 85 1.42 -4.85 -14.41
N ALA A 86 0.92 -6.01 -13.97
CA ALA A 86 -0.48 -6.20 -13.60
C ALA A 86 -0.91 -5.25 -12.47
N TYR A 87 -0.07 -5.09 -11.44
CA TYR A 87 -0.32 -4.13 -10.36
C TYR A 87 -0.46 -2.70 -10.87
N ASN A 88 0.47 -2.26 -11.73
CA ASN A 88 0.45 -0.92 -12.31
C ASN A 88 -0.77 -0.70 -13.21
N LEU A 89 -1.16 -1.68 -14.02
CA LEU A 89 -2.38 -1.63 -14.82
C LEU A 89 -3.61 -1.38 -13.94
N ILE A 90 -3.78 -2.17 -12.88
CA ILE A 90 -4.91 -1.99 -11.95
C ILE A 90 -4.86 -0.60 -11.30
N ARG A 91 -3.68 -0.09 -10.95
CA ARG A 91 -3.54 1.27 -10.39
C ARG A 91 -3.92 2.36 -11.38
N LEU A 92 -3.59 2.20 -12.65
CA LEU A 92 -4.00 3.12 -13.71
C LEU A 92 -5.52 3.11 -13.89
N LEU A 93 -6.15 1.93 -13.93
CA LEU A 93 -7.61 1.81 -14.00
C LEU A 93 -8.29 2.48 -12.80
N MET A 94 -7.76 2.27 -11.59
CA MET A 94 -8.25 2.96 -10.38
C MET A 94 -8.08 4.48 -10.49
N ALA A 95 -6.96 4.97 -11.03
CA ALA A 95 -6.73 6.41 -11.18
C ALA A 95 -7.75 7.04 -12.13
N GLN A 96 -8.00 6.41 -13.28
CA GLN A 96 -9.00 6.88 -14.25
C GLN A 96 -10.41 6.85 -13.68
N ALA A 97 -10.80 5.74 -13.02
CA ALA A 97 -12.09 5.64 -12.35
C ALA A 97 -12.26 6.69 -11.24
N ALA A 98 -11.18 6.99 -10.50
CA ALA A 98 -11.21 7.96 -9.42
C ALA A 98 -11.40 9.39 -9.93
N VAL A 99 -10.77 9.76 -11.05
CA VAL A 99 -11.00 11.04 -11.73
C VAL A 99 -12.47 11.18 -12.13
N GLN A 100 -13.04 10.15 -12.77
CA GLN A 100 -14.44 10.19 -13.20
C GLN A 100 -15.44 10.25 -12.03
N ALA A 101 -15.12 9.63 -10.91
CA ALA A 101 -15.97 9.63 -9.72
C ALA A 101 -15.66 10.76 -8.71
N ASN A 102 -14.74 11.67 -9.06
CA ASN A 102 -14.25 12.76 -8.21
C ASN A 102 -13.83 12.29 -6.80
N VAL A 103 -13.02 11.25 -6.74
CA VAL A 103 -12.47 10.66 -5.51
C VAL A 103 -10.97 10.47 -5.61
N LEU A 104 -10.32 10.19 -4.48
CA LEU A 104 -8.91 9.81 -4.49
C LEU A 104 -8.77 8.35 -4.94
N PRO A 105 -7.75 7.99 -5.75
CA PRO A 105 -7.54 6.59 -6.17
C PRO A 105 -7.45 5.60 -5.00
N ARG A 106 -6.86 6.02 -3.88
CA ARG A 106 -6.73 5.20 -2.67
C ARG A 106 -8.05 5.00 -1.90
N GLN A 107 -9.13 5.68 -2.28
CA GLN A 107 -10.47 5.44 -1.76
C GLN A 107 -11.17 4.30 -2.51
N LEU A 108 -10.65 3.84 -3.65
CA LEU A 108 -11.18 2.71 -4.39
C LEU A 108 -10.56 1.39 -3.91
N SER A 109 -11.34 0.31 -3.97
CA SER A 109 -10.88 -1.02 -3.56
C SER A 109 -10.05 -1.67 -4.66
N PHE A 110 -8.78 -1.98 -4.36
CA PHE A 110 -7.88 -2.68 -5.29
C PHE A 110 -8.44 -4.06 -5.67
N LYS A 111 -8.86 -4.86 -4.67
CA LYS A 111 -9.45 -6.18 -4.90
C LYS A 111 -10.70 -6.12 -5.78
N HIS A 112 -11.59 -5.15 -5.52
CA HIS A 112 -12.78 -4.94 -6.34
C HIS A 112 -12.40 -4.62 -7.78
N THR A 113 -11.41 -3.74 -7.97
CA THR A 113 -10.93 -3.37 -9.31
C THR A 113 -10.41 -4.59 -10.07
N VAL A 114 -9.63 -5.47 -9.41
CA VAL A 114 -9.18 -6.73 -10.02
C VAL A 114 -10.36 -7.60 -10.44
N GLN A 115 -11.37 -7.77 -9.58
CA GLN A 115 -12.54 -8.59 -9.88
C GLN A 115 -13.35 -8.03 -11.07
N VAL A 116 -13.57 -6.72 -11.09
CA VAL A 116 -14.26 -6.04 -12.19
C VAL A 116 -13.46 -6.16 -13.48
N TRP A 117 -12.15 -5.94 -13.43
CA TRP A 117 -11.27 -6.06 -14.59
C TRP A 117 -11.32 -7.48 -15.18
N LEU A 118 -11.18 -8.52 -14.36
CA LEU A 118 -11.24 -9.90 -14.81
C LEU A 118 -12.59 -10.27 -15.44
N ALA A 119 -13.69 -9.83 -14.82
CA ALA A 119 -15.04 -10.09 -15.35
C ALA A 119 -15.28 -9.32 -16.66
N TRP A 120 -14.81 -8.07 -16.74
CA TRP A 120 -14.95 -7.23 -17.93
C TRP A 120 -14.10 -7.75 -19.07
N SER A 121 -12.82 -8.07 -18.84
CA SER A 121 -11.91 -8.57 -19.88
C SER A 121 -12.41 -9.89 -20.45
N HIS A 122 -12.84 -10.83 -19.61
CA HIS A 122 -13.41 -12.09 -20.06
C HIS A 122 -14.66 -11.89 -20.94
N LYS A 123 -15.50 -10.90 -20.63
CA LYS A 123 -16.67 -10.58 -21.46
C LYS A 123 -16.24 -9.98 -22.81
N GLN A 124 -15.28 -9.07 -22.83
CA GLN A 124 -14.82 -8.44 -24.07
C GLN A 124 -14.08 -9.43 -24.99
N PHE A 125 -13.27 -10.33 -24.43
CA PHE A 125 -12.62 -11.37 -25.24
C PHE A 125 -13.61 -12.31 -25.95
N LEU A 126 -14.86 -12.41 -25.47
CA LEU A 126 -15.90 -13.27 -26.04
C LEU A 126 -16.90 -12.49 -26.92
N SER A 127 -16.69 -11.19 -27.14
CA SER A 127 -17.68 -10.31 -27.75
C SER A 127 -17.03 -9.28 -28.68
N ASP A 128 -17.52 -9.15 -29.91
CA ASP A 128 -17.08 -8.10 -30.86
C ASP A 128 -17.68 -6.71 -30.57
N ALA A 129 -18.42 -6.56 -29.47
CA ALA A 129 -18.98 -5.28 -29.07
C ALA A 129 -17.89 -4.24 -28.73
N ALA A 130 -18.17 -2.97 -29.04
CA ALA A 130 -17.27 -1.86 -28.72
C ALA A 130 -17.01 -1.76 -27.20
N GLU A 131 -15.77 -1.44 -26.86
CA GLU A 131 -15.34 -1.30 -25.46
C GLU A 131 -15.99 -0.07 -24.78
N ASP A 132 -16.89 -0.30 -23.82
CA ASP A 132 -17.40 0.78 -22.95
C ASP A 132 -16.54 0.94 -21.69
N LEU A 133 -15.45 1.71 -21.85
CA LEU A 133 -14.57 2.07 -20.74
C LEU A 133 -15.27 2.93 -19.68
N ARG A 134 -16.28 3.73 -20.05
CA ARG A 134 -17.04 4.56 -19.10
C ARG A 134 -17.89 3.70 -18.18
N ALA A 135 -18.48 2.61 -18.69
CA ALA A 135 -19.14 1.63 -17.84
C ALA A 135 -18.15 0.92 -16.91
N LEU A 136 -16.99 0.50 -17.41
CA LEU A 136 -15.94 -0.11 -16.59
C LEU A 136 -15.54 0.78 -15.41
N PHE A 137 -15.24 2.05 -15.67
CA PHE A 137 -14.82 2.98 -14.62
C PHE A 137 -15.93 3.27 -13.60
N ARG A 138 -17.19 3.35 -14.01
CA ARG A 138 -18.34 3.45 -13.09
C ARG A 138 -18.44 2.22 -12.18
N LEU A 139 -18.27 1.01 -12.72
CA LEU A 139 -18.29 -0.23 -11.95
C LEU A 139 -17.13 -0.30 -10.95
N ILE A 140 -15.94 0.14 -11.34
CA ILE A 140 -14.77 0.23 -10.45
C ILE A 140 -15.05 1.21 -9.31
N ALA A 141 -15.62 2.38 -9.62
CA ALA A 141 -15.90 3.44 -8.64
C ALA A 141 -17.02 3.09 -7.64
N TYR A 142 -17.82 2.08 -7.93
CA TYR A 142 -18.97 1.67 -7.11
C TYR A 142 -18.56 1.26 -5.68
N VAL A 143 -17.44 0.53 -5.53
CA VAL A 143 -17.00 0.05 -4.22
C VAL A 143 -15.85 0.89 -3.68
N ARG A 144 -16.14 1.65 -2.63
CA ARG A 144 -15.16 2.46 -1.91
C ARG A 144 -14.65 1.76 -0.65
N VAL A 145 -13.38 1.96 -0.34
CA VAL A 145 -12.75 1.51 0.90
C VAL A 145 -13.33 2.33 2.06
N GLY A 146 -13.94 1.65 3.03
CA GLY A 146 -14.52 2.31 4.20
C GLY A 146 -13.46 3.06 5.04
N ARG A 147 -13.79 4.28 5.47
CA ARG A 147 -12.96 5.07 6.38
C ARG A 147 -12.95 4.42 7.76
N ARG A 148 -11.78 3.96 8.22
CA ARG A 148 -11.59 3.33 9.53
C ARG A 148 -10.39 3.97 10.27
N PRO A 149 -10.51 5.22 10.72
CA PRO A 149 -9.41 5.94 11.35
C PRO A 149 -9.01 5.28 12.68
N GLY A 150 -7.73 5.40 13.04
CA GLY A 150 -7.23 4.93 14.35
C GLY A 150 -7.30 3.42 14.56
N ARG A 151 -7.28 2.62 13.49
CA ARG A 151 -7.29 1.16 13.59
C ARG A 151 -6.02 0.66 14.28
N ILE A 152 -6.21 0.00 15.41
CA ILE A 152 -5.16 -0.66 16.16
C ILE A 152 -5.51 -2.14 16.19
N GLU A 153 -4.62 -3.01 15.71
CA GLU A 153 -4.78 -4.45 15.78
C GLU A 153 -3.60 -5.08 16.55
N PRO A 154 -3.86 -6.03 17.46
CA PRO A 154 -2.79 -6.80 18.08
C PRO A 154 -1.96 -7.55 17.04
N ARG A 155 -0.63 -7.54 17.21
CA ARG A 155 0.31 -8.33 16.40
C ARG A 155 0.34 -9.79 16.90
N ALA A 156 -0.84 -10.42 16.95
CA ALA A 156 -1.04 -11.74 17.49
C ALA A 156 -2.19 -12.45 16.77
N VAL A 157 -2.08 -13.78 16.61
CA VAL A 157 -3.06 -14.61 15.88
C VAL A 157 -3.74 -15.61 16.82
N LYS A 158 -4.98 -16.01 16.50
CA LYS A 158 -5.69 -17.03 17.29
C LYS A 158 -5.26 -18.47 16.96
N GLN A 159 -4.89 -18.73 15.71
CA GLN A 159 -4.60 -20.07 15.19
C GLN A 159 -3.09 -20.28 14.96
N ARG A 160 -2.63 -21.53 15.15
CA ARG A 160 -1.29 -22.01 14.77
C ARG A 160 -1.32 -22.59 13.34
N PRO A 161 -0.18 -22.70 12.63
CA PRO A 161 1.20 -22.39 13.02
C PRO A 161 1.73 -21.18 12.25
N LYS A 162 1.31 -19.96 12.61
CA LYS A 162 1.93 -18.75 12.05
C LYS A 162 2.98 -18.22 13.02
N PRO A 163 4.09 -17.60 12.54
CA PRO A 163 5.16 -17.04 13.37
C PRO A 163 4.72 -15.73 14.06
N PHE A 164 3.63 -15.80 14.81
CA PHE A 164 3.04 -14.68 15.53
C PHE A 164 2.64 -15.13 16.94
N PRO A 165 2.79 -14.27 17.96
CA PRO A 165 2.29 -14.55 19.30
C PRO A 165 0.81 -14.96 19.30
N ARG A 166 0.43 -15.84 20.23
CA ARG A 166 -0.97 -16.27 20.36
C ARG A 166 -1.80 -15.17 21.01
N LEU A 167 -2.94 -14.83 20.41
CA LEU A 167 -3.87 -13.87 20.99
C LEU A 167 -4.69 -14.54 22.11
N GLN A 168 -4.17 -14.47 23.34
CA GLN A 168 -4.77 -15.10 24.53
C GLN A 168 -5.87 -14.27 25.21
N THR A 169 -6.07 -13.02 24.78
CA THR A 169 -7.08 -12.12 25.36
C THR A 169 -8.06 -11.65 24.29
N THR A 170 -9.18 -11.05 24.72
CA THR A 170 -10.12 -10.45 23.77
C THR A 170 -9.44 -9.33 22.98
N ARG A 171 -9.81 -9.17 21.70
CA ARG A 171 -9.26 -8.09 20.85
C ARG A 171 -9.47 -6.72 21.48
N ARG A 172 -10.61 -6.50 22.17
CA ARG A 172 -10.90 -5.24 22.87
C ARG A 172 -9.88 -4.96 23.97
N ARG A 173 -9.57 -5.94 24.82
CA ARG A 173 -8.57 -5.81 25.90
C ARG A 173 -7.16 -5.61 25.32
N ALA A 174 -6.77 -6.40 24.33
CA ALA A 174 -5.47 -6.26 23.67
C ALA A 174 -5.29 -4.88 23.01
N ARG A 175 -6.33 -4.36 22.33
CA ARG A 175 -6.32 -2.99 21.77
C ARG A 175 -6.18 -1.92 22.85
N ARG A 176 -6.87 -2.06 23.99
CA ARG A 176 -6.73 -1.14 25.13
C ARG A 176 -5.29 -1.14 25.67
N ASN A 177 -4.70 -2.32 25.85
CA ASN A 177 -3.31 -2.42 26.29
C ASN A 177 -2.33 -1.75 25.32
N ILE A 178 -2.52 -1.93 24.01
CA ILE A 178 -1.68 -1.28 22.99
C ILE A 178 -1.82 0.24 23.03
N ARG A 179 -3.01 0.78 23.31
CA ARG A 179 -3.20 2.23 23.45
C ARG A 179 -2.43 2.80 24.64
N LEU A 180 -2.43 2.08 25.77
CA LEU A 180 -1.75 2.52 27.00
C LEU A 180 -0.22 2.35 26.90
N TYR A 181 0.24 1.15 26.54
CA TYR A 181 1.64 0.75 26.66
C TYR A 181 2.39 0.69 25.31
N GLY A 182 1.68 0.82 24.19
CA GLY A 182 2.24 0.64 22.85
C GLY A 182 2.21 -0.82 22.38
N HIS A 183 2.71 -1.05 21.16
CA HIS A 183 2.85 -2.43 20.67
C HIS A 183 3.98 -3.13 21.42
N PRO A 184 3.80 -4.42 21.78
CA PRO A 184 4.88 -5.21 22.37
C PRO A 184 6.07 -5.26 21.39
N GLN A 185 7.28 -5.36 21.95
CA GLN A 185 8.48 -5.58 21.14
C GLN A 185 8.32 -6.85 20.30
N LYS A 186 8.87 -6.84 19.09
CA LYS A 186 8.92 -8.06 18.28
C LYS A 186 9.74 -9.08 19.08
N LEU A 187 9.16 -10.25 19.33
CA LEU A 187 9.95 -11.39 19.78
C LEU A 187 11.02 -11.62 18.72
N VAL A 188 12.29 -11.51 19.12
CA VAL A 188 13.40 -11.95 18.28
C VAL A 188 13.22 -13.45 18.11
N ALA A 189 13.15 -13.90 16.86
CA ALA A 189 13.06 -15.31 16.53
C ALA A 189 14.41 -15.99 16.77
#